data_AF-A0A078BMK5-F1
#
_entry.id   AF-A0A078BMK5-F1
#
_cell.length_a   1.000
_cell.length_b   1.000
_cell.length_c   1.000
_cell.angle_alpha   90.00
_cell.angle_beta   90.00
_cell.angle_gamma   90.00
#
_symmetry.space_group_name_H-M   'P 1'
#
loop_
_entity.id
_entity.type
_entity.pdbx_description
1 polymer ?
#
loop_
_entity_poly.entity_id
_entity_poly.type
_entity_poly.pdbx_seq_one_letter_code
_entity_poly.pdbx_strand_id
1 'polypeptide(L)'
;MAKNRIVVLLLLTFTLTLSLAGCDNTQDLQDQVKQLTQQNEELQQQIASLTAKTAQYQNAASLYQGCMALGVFANLCPGNIMTEGKQAIDAGFPGGGWPYWIALSGKLSVVLMSAGLGFLVFWRGVIAWIEPAQQKLNQAKQTIEQAEDRAQQARSREMDAEAKHERIRQQIRASQNELESLRETIGERQEELDQLDEEIQHKKQDLNALGGFL
;
A
#
# COMPACT_ATOMS: atom_id res chain seq x y z
N MET A 1 55.79 -68.26 -50.92
CA MET A 1 54.68 -67.39 -51.36
C MET A 1 53.48 -68.11 -52.01
N ALA A 2 53.38 -69.45 -51.96
CA ALA A 2 52.23 -70.17 -52.54
C ALA A 2 51.12 -70.52 -51.53
N LYS A 3 51.45 -70.67 -50.24
CA LYS A 3 50.52 -71.17 -49.20
C LYS A 3 49.40 -70.19 -48.83
N ASN A 4 49.68 -68.88 -48.80
CA ASN A 4 48.68 -67.85 -48.49
C ASN A 4 47.66 -67.61 -49.61
N ARG A 5 48.01 -67.90 -50.88
CA ARG A 5 47.07 -67.71 -52.01
C ARG A 5 45.99 -68.78 -52.06
N ILE A 6 46.31 -70.00 -51.63
CA ILE A 6 45.36 -71.13 -51.59
C ILE A 6 44.34 -70.95 -50.46
N VAL A 7 44.77 -70.45 -49.30
CA VAL A 7 43.88 -70.18 -48.15
C VAL A 7 42.90 -69.03 -48.46
N VAL A 8 43.38 -67.98 -49.14
CA VAL A 8 42.52 -66.87 -49.57
C VAL A 8 41.50 -67.31 -50.62
N LEU A 9 41.89 -68.18 -51.56
CA LEU A 9 40.96 -68.75 -52.54
C LEU A 9 39.91 -69.67 -51.90
N LEU A 10 40.29 -70.48 -50.90
CA LEU A 10 39.35 -71.34 -50.16
C LEU A 10 38.39 -70.52 -49.29
N LEU A 11 38.84 -69.43 -48.66
CA LEU A 11 37.98 -68.53 -47.90
C LEU A 11 37.01 -67.77 -48.82
N LEU A 12 37.46 -67.36 -50.01
CA LEU A 12 36.62 -66.70 -51.02
C LEU A 12 35.58 -67.65 -51.62
N THR A 13 35.90 -68.91 -51.85
CA THR A 13 34.90 -69.89 -52.33
C THR A 13 33.94 -70.32 -51.23
N PHE A 14 34.37 -70.34 -49.97
CA PHE A 14 33.51 -70.62 -48.82
C PHE A 14 32.53 -69.47 -48.55
N THR A 15 32.96 -68.21 -48.66
CA THR A 15 32.06 -67.05 -48.54
C THR A 15 31.10 -66.92 -49.74
N LEU A 16 31.53 -67.30 -50.95
CA LEU A 16 30.65 -67.30 -52.12
C LEU A 16 29.59 -68.41 -52.06
N THR A 17 29.90 -69.58 -51.49
CA THR A 17 28.93 -70.68 -51.37
C THR A 17 27.90 -70.43 -50.26
N LEU A 18 28.27 -69.71 -49.19
CA LEU A 18 27.33 -69.27 -48.15
C LEU A 18 26.36 -68.17 -48.63
N SER A 19 26.73 -67.34 -49.61
CA SER A 19 25.83 -66.30 -50.14
C SER A 19 24.81 -66.83 -51.15
N LEU A 20 25.05 -68.01 -51.76
CA LEU A 20 24.11 -68.61 -52.72
C LEU A 20 23.14 -69.63 -52.10
N ALA A 21 23.42 -70.15 -50.90
CA ALA A 21 22.54 -71.12 -50.22
C ALA A 21 21.51 -70.46 -49.25
N GLY A 22 21.58 -69.15 -49.03
CA GLY A 22 20.68 -68.42 -48.11
C GLY A 22 19.60 -67.56 -48.78
N CYS A 23 19.53 -67.52 -50.12
CA CYS A 23 18.63 -66.63 -50.85
C CYS A 23 17.17 -67.08 -50.91
N ASP A 24 16.87 -68.36 -50.65
CA ASP A 24 15.48 -68.84 -50.78
C ASP A 24 14.61 -68.51 -49.54
N ASN A 25 15.24 -68.43 -48.35
CA ASN A 25 14.54 -68.13 -47.09
C ASN A 25 14.61 -66.66 -46.65
N THR A 26 15.47 -65.85 -47.27
CA THR A 26 15.58 -64.41 -46.97
C THR A 26 14.53 -63.59 -47.70
N GLN A 27 14.07 -64.07 -48.85
CA GLN A 27 13.02 -63.42 -49.64
C GLN A 27 11.65 -63.54 -48.94
N ASP A 28 11.34 -64.71 -48.38
CA ASP A 28 10.12 -64.94 -47.58
C ASP A 28 10.12 -64.14 -46.27
N LEU A 29 11.26 -64.04 -45.57
CA LEU A 29 11.40 -63.18 -44.39
C LEU A 29 11.26 -61.69 -44.74
N GLN A 30 11.79 -61.26 -45.87
CA GLN A 30 11.71 -59.86 -46.31
C GLN A 30 10.29 -59.48 -46.71
N ASP A 31 9.54 -60.41 -47.33
CA ASP A 31 8.14 -60.22 -47.66
C ASP A 31 7.23 -60.25 -46.41
N GLN A 32 7.54 -61.10 -45.42
CA GLN A 32 6.86 -61.08 -44.12
C GLN A 32 7.10 -59.76 -43.36
N VAL A 33 8.34 -59.25 -43.33
CA VAL A 33 8.64 -57.96 -42.68
C VAL A 33 7.96 -56.79 -43.40
N LYS A 34 7.87 -56.82 -44.73
CA LYS A 34 7.11 -55.83 -45.52
C LYS A 34 5.62 -55.91 -45.23
N GLN A 35 5.05 -57.10 -45.13
CA GLN A 35 3.64 -57.26 -44.75
C GLN A 35 3.37 -56.78 -43.32
N LEU A 36 4.25 -57.08 -42.37
CA LEU A 36 4.12 -56.61 -40.98
C LEU A 36 4.29 -55.09 -40.85
N THR A 37 5.14 -54.47 -41.68
CA THR A 37 5.29 -53.01 -41.70
C THR A 37 4.10 -52.34 -42.36
N GLN A 38 3.59 -52.88 -43.46
CA GLN A 38 2.35 -52.39 -44.10
C GLN A 38 1.14 -52.50 -43.16
N GLN A 39 0.98 -53.62 -42.45
CA GLN A 39 -0.09 -53.76 -41.46
C GLN A 39 0.08 -52.78 -40.30
N ASN A 40 1.30 -52.56 -39.80
CA ASN A 40 1.52 -51.57 -38.74
C ASN A 40 1.17 -50.15 -39.20
N GLU A 41 1.51 -49.78 -40.44
CA GLU A 41 1.16 -48.47 -40.99
C GLU A 41 -0.37 -48.30 -41.15
N GLU A 42 -1.09 -49.34 -41.60
CA GLU A 42 -2.56 -49.30 -41.68
C GLU A 42 -3.23 -49.22 -40.30
N LEU A 43 -2.76 -50.01 -39.32
CA LEU A 43 -3.24 -49.92 -37.95
C LEU A 43 -2.93 -48.55 -37.33
N GLN A 44 -1.75 -48.00 -37.60
CA GLN A 44 -1.35 -46.69 -37.09
C GLN A 44 -2.16 -45.56 -37.75
N GLN A 45 -2.51 -45.67 -39.02
CA GLN A 45 -3.43 -44.75 -39.70
C GLN A 45 -4.85 -44.85 -39.14
N GLN A 46 -5.34 -46.06 -38.85
CA GLN A 46 -6.64 -46.25 -38.20
C GLN A 46 -6.62 -45.63 -36.80
N ILE A 47 -5.62 -45.92 -35.98
CA ILE A 47 -5.48 -45.33 -34.64
C ILE A 47 -5.37 -43.81 -34.72
N ALA A 48 -4.63 -43.25 -35.66
CA ALA A 48 -4.53 -41.80 -35.84
C ALA A 48 -5.88 -41.17 -36.21
N SER A 49 -6.65 -41.81 -37.09
CA SER A 49 -7.98 -41.33 -37.48
C SER A 49 -9.01 -41.42 -36.35
N LEU A 50 -8.98 -42.48 -35.53
CA LEU A 50 -9.82 -42.60 -34.35
C LEU A 50 -9.40 -41.60 -33.27
N THR A 51 -8.10 -41.42 -33.04
CA THR A 51 -7.54 -40.48 -32.07
C THR A 51 -7.88 -39.04 -32.43
N ALA A 52 -7.81 -38.68 -33.72
CA ALA A 52 -8.21 -37.37 -34.22
C ALA A 52 -9.70 -37.09 -33.99
N LYS A 53 -10.57 -38.08 -34.26
CA LYS A 53 -12.00 -37.98 -33.97
C LYS A 53 -12.25 -37.83 -32.47
N THR A 54 -11.64 -38.65 -31.62
CA THR A 54 -11.82 -38.54 -30.16
C THR A 54 -11.31 -37.22 -29.60
N ALA A 55 -10.19 -36.70 -30.11
CA ALA A 55 -9.66 -35.40 -29.70
C ALA A 55 -10.61 -34.25 -30.08
N GLN A 56 -11.23 -34.32 -31.26
CA GLN A 56 -12.22 -33.34 -31.69
C GLN A 56 -13.47 -33.34 -30.79
N TYR A 57 -14.00 -34.52 -30.45
CA TYR A 57 -15.15 -34.64 -29.55
C TYR A 57 -14.83 -34.23 -28.10
N GLN A 58 -13.63 -34.55 -27.59
CA GLN A 58 -13.18 -34.11 -26.27
C GLN A 58 -13.04 -32.58 -26.20
N ASN A 59 -12.49 -31.96 -27.25
CA ASN A 59 -12.39 -30.51 -27.34
C ASN A 59 -13.78 -29.85 -27.36
N ALA A 60 -14.74 -30.39 -28.12
CA ALA A 60 -16.12 -29.89 -28.13
C ALA A 60 -16.81 -30.04 -26.77
N ALA A 61 -16.66 -31.19 -26.10
CA ALA A 61 -17.19 -31.45 -24.76
C ALA A 61 -16.63 -30.47 -23.70
N SER A 62 -15.33 -30.19 -23.77
CA SER A 62 -14.67 -29.29 -22.82
C SER A 62 -15.01 -27.81 -23.00
N LEU A 63 -15.19 -27.36 -24.25
CA LEU A 63 -15.69 -26.03 -24.55
C LEU A 63 -17.14 -25.86 -24.07
N TYR A 64 -17.98 -26.90 -24.22
CA TYR A 64 -19.35 -26.88 -23.71
C TYR A 64 -19.40 -26.78 -22.18
N GLN A 65 -18.64 -27.61 -21.46
CA GLN A 65 -18.55 -27.52 -20.00
C GLN A 65 -17.96 -26.17 -19.55
N GLY A 66 -16.92 -25.66 -20.22
CA GLY A 66 -16.34 -24.34 -19.90
C GLY A 66 -17.31 -23.20 -20.16
N CYS A 67 -18.16 -23.34 -21.18
CA CYS A 67 -19.23 -22.39 -21.44
C CYS A 67 -20.32 -22.43 -20.35
N MET A 68 -20.78 -23.62 -19.96
CA MET A 68 -21.87 -23.80 -18.99
C MET A 68 -21.44 -23.62 -17.52
N ALA A 69 -20.15 -23.75 -17.19
CA ALA A 69 -19.65 -23.69 -15.81
C ALA A 69 -20.01 -22.37 -15.09
N LEU A 70 -20.00 -21.26 -15.83
CA LEU A 70 -20.53 -19.97 -15.38
C LEU A 70 -21.88 -19.76 -16.06
N GLY A 71 -22.91 -20.48 -15.62
CA GLY A 71 -24.25 -20.55 -16.24
C GLY A 71 -24.92 -19.20 -16.55
N VAL A 72 -24.43 -18.11 -15.94
CA VAL A 72 -24.81 -16.72 -16.22
C VAL A 72 -24.51 -16.30 -17.67
N PHE A 73 -23.55 -16.93 -18.34
CA PHE A 73 -23.10 -16.58 -19.70
C PHE A 73 -23.36 -17.67 -20.74
N ALA A 74 -24.37 -18.51 -20.53
CA ALA A 74 -24.76 -19.53 -21.51
C ALA A 74 -25.12 -18.92 -22.88
N ASN A 75 -25.68 -17.71 -22.92
CA ASN A 75 -26.11 -17.03 -24.15
C ASN A 75 -24.97 -16.46 -25.02
N LEU A 76 -23.72 -16.47 -24.55
CA LEU A 76 -22.57 -15.95 -25.33
C LEU A 76 -21.84 -17.02 -26.17
N CYS A 77 -22.22 -18.29 -26.05
CA CYS A 77 -21.56 -19.35 -26.79
C CYS A 77 -22.32 -19.68 -28.09
N PRO A 78 -21.60 -19.89 -29.19
CA PRO A 78 -22.23 -20.17 -30.49
C PRO A 78 -22.91 -21.55 -30.48
N GLY A 79 -24.11 -21.63 -31.04
CA GLY A 79 -25.00 -22.78 -30.93
C GLY A 79 -24.48 -24.07 -31.59
N ASN A 80 -23.64 -23.95 -32.63
CA ASN A 80 -23.02 -25.08 -33.32
C ASN A 80 -22.08 -25.88 -32.40
N ILE A 81 -21.28 -25.20 -31.57
CA ILE A 81 -20.36 -25.84 -30.63
C ILE A 81 -21.13 -26.46 -29.45
N MET A 82 -22.27 -25.87 -29.07
CA MET A 82 -23.11 -26.41 -28.01
C MET A 82 -23.77 -27.74 -28.38
N THR A 83 -24.27 -27.89 -29.61
CA THR A 83 -24.93 -29.13 -30.04
C THR A 83 -23.94 -30.29 -30.15
N GLU A 84 -22.77 -30.05 -30.72
CA GLU A 84 -21.71 -31.07 -30.85
C GLU A 84 -21.10 -31.42 -29.49
N GLY A 85 -20.87 -30.42 -28.63
CA GLY A 85 -20.33 -30.63 -27.29
C GLY A 85 -21.31 -31.34 -26.34
N LYS A 86 -22.62 -31.05 -26.44
CA LYS A 86 -23.65 -31.77 -25.67
C LYS A 86 -23.72 -33.24 -26.08
N GLN A 87 -23.71 -33.52 -27.39
CA GLN A 87 -23.70 -34.88 -27.90
C GLN A 87 -22.44 -35.65 -27.48
N ALA A 88 -21.28 -34.98 -27.40
CA ALA A 88 -20.04 -35.58 -26.92
C ALA A 88 -20.06 -35.89 -25.42
N ILE A 89 -20.68 -35.03 -24.60
CA ILE A 89 -20.87 -35.30 -23.16
C ILE A 89 -21.86 -36.45 -22.95
N ASP A 90 -22.97 -36.47 -23.70
CA ASP A 90 -23.97 -37.53 -23.66
C ASP A 90 -23.39 -38.88 -24.14
N ALA A 91 -22.36 -38.85 -25.00
CA ALA A 91 -21.58 -40.00 -25.42
C ALA A 91 -20.48 -40.43 -24.42
N GLY A 92 -20.35 -39.75 -23.28
CA GLY A 92 -19.44 -40.11 -22.18
C GLY A 92 -18.03 -39.52 -22.25
N PHE A 93 -17.76 -38.55 -23.13
CA PHE A 93 -16.44 -37.91 -23.21
C PHE A 93 -16.24 -36.87 -22.08
N PRO A 94 -15.10 -36.89 -21.36
CA PRO A 94 -14.86 -35.96 -20.26
C PRO A 94 -14.57 -34.55 -20.79
N GLY A 95 -15.36 -33.56 -20.37
CA GLY A 95 -15.16 -32.14 -20.71
C GLY A 95 -14.12 -31.41 -19.85
N GLY A 96 -13.29 -32.13 -19.09
CA GLY A 96 -12.21 -31.53 -18.29
C GLY A 96 -10.89 -31.51 -19.06
N GLY A 97 -10.52 -30.36 -19.64
CA GLY A 97 -9.26 -30.20 -20.39
C GLY A 97 -8.71 -28.77 -20.37
N TRP A 98 -7.49 -28.56 -20.85
CA TRP A 98 -6.89 -27.21 -20.98
C TRP A 98 -7.80 -26.14 -21.62
N PRO A 99 -8.56 -26.42 -22.71
CA PRO A 99 -9.52 -25.47 -23.28
C PRO A 99 -10.66 -25.04 -22.33
N TYR A 100 -11.05 -25.87 -21.35
CA TYR A 100 -12.04 -25.50 -20.32
C TYR A 100 -11.55 -24.31 -19.49
N TRP A 101 -10.28 -24.34 -19.05
CA TRP A 101 -9.70 -23.29 -18.21
C TRP A 101 -9.51 -21.96 -18.94
N ILE A 102 -9.20 -21.99 -20.24
CA ILE A 102 -9.11 -20.78 -21.07
C ILE A 102 -10.48 -20.12 -21.25
N ALA A 103 -11.52 -20.93 -21.54
CA ALA A 103 -12.88 -20.41 -21.65
C ALA A 103 -13.38 -19.81 -20.33
N LEU A 104 -13.02 -20.42 -19.20
CA LEU A 104 -13.37 -19.93 -17.87
C LEU A 104 -12.62 -18.63 -17.51
N SER A 105 -11.32 -18.56 -17.77
CA SER A 105 -10.49 -17.37 -17.46
C SER A 105 -10.87 -16.17 -18.31
N GLY A 106 -11.23 -16.39 -19.58
CA GLY A 106 -11.75 -15.35 -20.47
C GLY A 106 -13.05 -14.71 -19.97
N LYS A 107 -13.91 -15.45 -19.26
CA LYS A 107 -15.13 -14.89 -18.65
C LYS A 107 -14.81 -14.16 -17.34
N LEU A 108 -13.89 -14.69 -16.54
CA LEU A 108 -13.47 -14.09 -15.27
C LEU A 108 -12.82 -12.71 -15.45
N SER A 109 -12.04 -12.52 -16.50
CA SER A 109 -11.39 -11.22 -16.78
C SER A 109 -12.41 -10.10 -17.03
N VAL A 110 -13.49 -10.38 -17.76
CA VAL A 110 -14.56 -9.41 -18.05
C VAL A 110 -15.33 -9.01 -16.78
N VAL A 111 -15.61 -9.99 -15.91
CA VAL A 111 -16.27 -9.74 -14.62
C VAL A 111 -15.37 -8.93 -13.68
N LEU A 112 -14.08 -9.24 -13.62
CA LEU A 112 -13.13 -8.51 -12.77
C LEU A 112 -12.91 -7.07 -13.26
N MET A 113 -12.84 -6.85 -14.58
CA MET A 113 -12.71 -5.51 -15.15
C MET A 113 -13.93 -4.63 -14.85
N SER A 114 -15.14 -5.17 -15.01
CA SER A 114 -16.38 -4.43 -14.73
C SER A 114 -16.57 -4.15 -13.23
N ALA A 115 -16.26 -5.12 -12.37
CA ALA A 115 -16.28 -4.93 -10.92
C ALA A 115 -15.22 -3.90 -10.47
N GLY A 116 -14.02 -3.92 -11.06
CA GLY A 116 -12.95 -2.96 -10.77
C GLY A 116 -13.35 -1.53 -11.11
N LEU A 117 -13.95 -1.30 -12.29
CA LEU A 117 -14.46 0.02 -12.67
C LEU A 117 -15.61 0.48 -11.76
N GLY A 118 -16.55 -0.41 -11.44
CA GLY A 118 -17.65 -0.12 -10.52
C GLY A 118 -17.16 0.28 -9.12
N PHE A 119 -16.17 -0.45 -8.59
CA PHE A 119 -15.56 -0.16 -7.30
C PHE A 119 -14.86 1.21 -7.28
N LEU A 120 -14.12 1.55 -8.34
CA LEU A 120 -13.44 2.85 -8.43
C LEU A 120 -14.42 4.02 -8.52
N VAL A 121 -15.51 3.88 -9.29
CA VAL A 121 -16.56 4.92 -9.38
C VAL A 121 -17.28 5.07 -8.03
N PHE A 122 -17.62 3.95 -7.38
CA PHE A 122 -18.22 3.96 -6.05
C PHE A 122 -17.31 4.65 -5.02
N TRP A 123 -16.03 4.24 -4.98
CA TRP A 123 -15.05 4.81 -4.05
C TRP A 123 -14.83 6.31 -4.29
N ARG A 124 -14.78 6.73 -5.56
CA ARG A 124 -14.67 8.14 -5.92
C ARG A 124 -15.91 8.96 -5.55
N GLY A 125 -17.11 8.37 -5.67
CA GLY A 125 -18.35 8.97 -5.18
C GLY A 125 -18.37 9.13 -3.65
N VAL A 126 -17.89 8.13 -2.92
CA VAL A 126 -17.76 8.18 -1.45
C VAL A 126 -16.79 9.27 -1.01
N ILE A 127 -15.61 9.39 -1.66
CA ILE A 127 -14.64 10.43 -1.34
C ILE A 127 -15.22 11.83 -1.61
N ALA A 128 -15.84 12.04 -2.77
CA ALA A 128 -16.47 13.32 -3.12
C ALA A 128 -17.59 13.71 -2.14
N TRP A 129 -18.26 12.72 -1.53
CA TRP A 129 -19.27 12.98 -0.50
C TRP A 129 -18.67 13.35 0.87
N ILE A 130 -17.42 12.96 1.14
CA ILE A 130 -16.70 13.24 2.40
C ILE A 130 -15.93 14.57 2.35
N GLU A 131 -15.51 15.04 1.17
CA GLU A 131 -14.88 16.35 0.96
C GLU A 131 -15.60 17.54 1.64
N PRO A 132 -16.94 17.69 1.57
CA PRO A 132 -17.62 18.80 2.25
C PRO A 132 -17.52 18.74 3.78
N ALA A 133 -17.26 17.57 4.38
CA ALA A 133 -17.06 17.45 5.82
C ALA A 133 -15.67 17.96 6.26
N GLN A 134 -14.63 17.74 5.45
CA GLN A 134 -13.29 18.24 5.73
C GLN A 134 -13.21 19.76 5.65
N GLN A 135 -13.89 20.39 4.70
CA GLN A 135 -13.91 21.86 4.60
C GLN A 135 -14.53 22.51 5.84
N LYS A 136 -15.63 21.95 6.37
CA LYS A 136 -16.26 22.43 7.60
C LYS A 136 -15.35 22.26 8.82
N LEU A 137 -14.59 21.17 8.90
CA LEU A 137 -13.60 20.95 9.96
C LEU A 137 -12.44 21.94 9.87
N ASN A 138 -11.94 22.25 8.69
CA ASN A 138 -10.86 23.22 8.51
C ASN A 138 -11.31 24.65 8.88
N GLN A 139 -12.53 25.03 8.52
CA GLN A 139 -13.12 26.29 8.95
C GLN A 139 -13.29 26.34 10.47
N ALA A 140 -13.85 25.29 11.08
CA ALA A 140 -13.99 25.21 12.53
C ALA A 140 -12.63 25.31 13.23
N LYS A 141 -11.61 24.62 12.72
CA LYS A 141 -10.25 24.65 13.26
C LYS A 141 -9.66 26.06 13.20
N GLN A 142 -9.78 26.75 12.06
CA GLN A 142 -9.32 28.15 11.94
C GLN A 142 -10.04 29.09 12.91
N THR A 143 -11.35 28.90 13.12
CA THR A 143 -12.08 29.73 14.08
C THR A 143 -11.68 29.47 15.53
N ILE A 144 -11.32 28.22 15.87
CA ILE A 144 -10.83 27.87 17.22
C ILE A 144 -9.45 28.49 17.45
N GLU A 145 -8.53 28.33 16.49
CA GLU A 145 -7.17 28.89 16.58
C GLU A 145 -7.22 30.42 16.70
N GLN A 146 -8.08 31.08 15.92
CA GLN A 146 -8.29 32.51 16.04
C GLN A 146 -8.90 32.93 17.39
N ALA A 147 -9.77 32.10 17.99
CA ALA A 147 -10.32 32.37 19.31
C ALA A 147 -9.27 32.19 20.42
N GLU A 148 -8.40 31.19 20.28
CA GLU A 148 -7.30 30.92 21.22
C GLU A 148 -6.27 32.06 21.22
N ASP A 149 -5.86 32.54 20.04
CA ASP A 149 -4.96 33.69 19.90
C ASP A 149 -5.54 34.95 20.57
N ARG A 150 -6.85 35.20 20.36
CA ARG A 150 -7.53 36.33 21.01
C ARG A 150 -7.58 36.19 22.52
N ALA A 151 -7.82 34.99 23.04
CA ALA A 151 -7.83 34.73 24.47
C ALA A 151 -6.43 34.89 25.08
N GLN A 152 -5.39 34.44 24.39
CA GLN A 152 -4.01 34.57 24.83
C GLN A 152 -3.56 36.04 24.83
N GLN A 153 -3.96 36.81 23.82
CA GLN A 153 -3.69 38.24 23.77
C GLN A 153 -4.43 39.02 24.87
N ALA A 154 -5.66 38.61 25.22
CA ALA A 154 -6.38 39.20 26.34
C ALA A 154 -5.66 38.93 27.67
N ARG A 155 -5.25 37.67 27.91
CA ARG A 155 -4.48 37.30 29.11
C ARG A 155 -3.15 38.03 29.21
N SER A 156 -2.43 38.21 28.11
CA SER A 156 -1.16 38.96 28.15
C SER A 156 -1.38 40.41 28.53
N ARG A 157 -2.46 41.04 28.03
CA ARG A 157 -2.83 42.42 28.40
C ARG A 157 -3.24 42.53 29.86
N GLU A 158 -3.94 41.53 30.39
CA GLU A 158 -4.28 41.47 31.82
C GLU A 158 -3.02 41.37 32.68
N MET A 159 -2.09 40.47 32.36
CA MET A 159 -0.81 40.37 33.07
C MET A 159 0.01 41.67 33.00
N ASP A 160 0.04 42.32 31.84
CA ASP A 160 0.72 43.61 31.68
C ASP A 160 0.05 44.72 32.51
N ALA A 161 -1.28 44.71 32.60
CA ALA A 161 -2.04 45.66 33.41
C ALA A 161 -1.81 45.41 34.91
N GLU A 162 -1.85 44.16 35.37
CA GLU A 162 -1.55 43.78 36.74
C GLU A 162 -0.11 44.15 37.13
N ALA A 163 0.86 43.88 36.26
CA ALA A 163 2.25 44.26 36.49
C ALA A 163 2.42 45.79 36.61
N LYS A 164 1.71 46.57 35.80
CA LYS A 164 1.68 48.04 35.93
C LYS A 164 1.05 48.48 37.24
N HIS A 165 -0.07 47.87 37.62
CA HIS A 165 -0.74 48.17 38.90
C HIS A 165 0.17 47.89 40.09
N GLU A 166 0.90 46.77 40.09
CA GLU A 166 1.82 46.42 41.17
C GLU A 166 3.01 47.40 41.22
N ARG A 167 3.56 47.82 40.09
CA ARG A 167 4.61 48.85 40.04
C ARG A 167 4.14 50.19 40.61
N ILE A 168 2.94 50.64 40.25
CA ILE A 168 2.37 51.87 40.80
C ILE A 168 2.17 51.74 42.30
N ARG A 169 1.67 50.58 42.78
CA ARG A 169 1.48 50.32 44.20
C ARG A 169 2.80 50.38 44.97
N GLN A 170 3.87 49.84 44.40
CA GLN A 170 5.21 49.92 44.98
C GLN A 170 5.73 51.36 45.03
N GLN A 171 5.54 52.15 43.98
CA GLN A 171 5.91 53.58 43.98
C GLN A 171 5.13 54.39 45.02
N ILE A 172 3.83 54.12 45.19
CA ILE A 172 3.02 54.76 46.23
C ILE A 172 3.58 54.41 47.62
N ARG A 173 3.93 53.16 47.88
CA ARG A 173 4.54 52.77 49.17
C ARG A 173 5.90 53.45 49.38
N ALA A 174 6.74 53.48 48.36
CA ALA A 174 8.05 54.13 48.44
C ALA A 174 7.91 55.63 48.77
N SER A 175 7.03 56.35 48.06
CA SER A 175 6.77 57.77 48.33
C SER A 175 6.13 58.02 49.70
N GLN A 176 5.28 57.13 50.20
CA GLN A 176 4.75 57.23 51.56
C GLN A 176 5.86 57.08 52.62
N ASN A 177 6.77 56.11 52.44
CA ASN A 177 7.92 55.94 53.33
C ASN A 177 8.86 57.15 53.28
N GLU A 178 9.09 57.74 52.11
CA GLU A 178 9.87 58.98 51.96
C GLU A 178 9.19 60.17 52.65
N LEU A 179 7.86 60.29 52.55
CA LEU A 179 7.11 61.34 53.25
C LEU A 179 7.19 61.17 54.77
N GLU A 180 7.13 59.93 55.26
CA GLU A 180 7.24 59.62 56.68
C GLU A 180 8.65 59.93 57.22
N SER A 181 9.70 59.55 56.49
CA SER A 181 11.08 59.88 56.88
C SER A 181 11.35 61.38 56.86
N LEU A 182 10.85 62.10 55.85
CA LEU A 182 10.95 63.58 55.82
C LEU A 182 10.24 64.21 57.01
N ARG A 183 9.07 63.69 57.40
CA ARG A 183 8.31 64.19 58.53
C ARG A 183 9.06 63.98 59.85
N GLU A 184 9.70 62.82 60.01
CA GLU A 184 10.56 62.52 61.16
C GLU A 184 11.75 63.48 61.21
N THR A 185 12.44 63.69 60.09
CA THR A 185 13.56 64.66 60.01
C THR A 185 13.11 66.09 60.32
N ILE A 186 11.93 66.51 59.87
CA ILE A 186 11.37 67.84 60.23
C ILE A 186 11.12 67.91 61.73
N GLY A 187 10.60 66.85 62.35
CA GLY A 187 10.40 66.77 63.79
C GLY A 187 11.71 66.92 64.56
N GLU A 188 12.74 66.16 64.19
CA GLU A 188 14.08 66.27 64.81
C GLU A 188 14.67 67.67 64.68
N ARG A 189 14.56 68.29 63.49
CA ARG A 189 15.05 69.66 63.26
C ARG A 189 14.27 70.69 64.07
N GLN A 190 12.98 70.49 64.26
CA GLN A 190 12.15 71.40 65.04
C GLN A 190 12.48 71.29 66.53
N GLU A 191 12.74 70.09 67.05
CA GLU A 191 13.21 69.89 68.41
C GLU A 191 14.61 70.49 68.64
N GLU A 192 15.53 70.35 67.67
CA GLU A 192 16.84 70.99 67.69
C GLU A 192 16.73 72.53 67.72
N LEU A 193 15.78 73.11 66.97
CA LEU A 193 15.50 74.55 66.98
C LEU A 193 14.93 75.02 68.32
N ASP A 194 14.00 74.27 68.93
CA ASP A 194 13.42 74.62 70.23
C ASP A 194 14.49 74.58 71.34
N GLN A 195 15.39 73.59 71.32
CA GLN A 195 16.53 73.53 72.24
C GLN A 195 17.49 74.72 72.07
N LEU A 196 17.80 75.10 70.82
CA LEU A 196 18.63 76.28 70.55
C LEU A 196 17.97 77.57 71.04
N ASP A 197 16.66 77.72 70.86
CA ASP A 197 15.94 78.92 71.31
C ASP A 197 15.91 79.01 72.85
N GLU A 198 15.71 77.89 73.55
CA GLU A 198 15.84 77.82 75.00
C GLU A 198 17.25 78.21 75.48
N GLU A 199 18.31 77.71 74.82
CA GLU A 199 19.70 78.06 75.17
C GLU A 199 19.97 79.56 74.94
N ILE A 200 19.44 80.13 73.86
CA ILE A 200 19.55 81.57 73.57
C ILE A 200 18.80 82.39 74.64
N GLN A 201 17.59 81.99 75.03
CA GLN A 201 16.82 82.66 76.08
C GLN A 201 17.56 82.61 77.42
N HIS A 202 18.12 81.45 77.79
CA HIS A 202 18.91 81.30 79.00
C HIS A 202 20.12 82.22 79.00
N LYS A 203 20.92 82.20 77.92
CA LYS A 203 22.09 83.10 77.79
C LYS A 203 21.71 84.57 77.81
N LYS A 204 20.55 84.93 77.24
CA LYS A 204 20.05 86.31 77.25
C LYS A 204 19.62 86.75 78.65
N GLN A 205 19.02 85.85 79.44
CA GLN A 205 18.71 86.11 80.86
C GLN A 205 19.98 86.28 81.68
N ASP A 206 20.98 85.42 81.49
CA ASP A 206 22.29 85.53 82.15
C ASP A 206 22.98 86.87 81.81
N LEU A 207 22.97 87.27 80.54
CA LEU A 207 23.51 88.55 80.09
C LEU A 207 22.78 89.75 80.72
N ASN A 208 21.44 89.70 80.82
CA ASN A 208 20.67 90.75 81.50
C ASN A 208 20.96 90.81 83.01
N ALA A 209 21.14 89.66 83.67
CA ALA A 209 21.52 89.60 85.09
C ALA A 209 22.93 90.20 85.33
N LEU A 210 23.87 89.99 84.40
CA LEU A 210 25.21 90.57 84.43
C LEU A 210 25.20 92.08 84.08
N GLY A 211 24.33 92.51 83.17
CA GLY A 211 24.20 93.91 82.75
C GLY A 211 23.43 94.80 83.73
N GLY A 212 22.54 94.22 84.56
CA GLY A 212 21.83 94.96 85.61
C GLY A 212 22.62 95.21 86.90
N PHE A 213 23.87 94.73 86.96
CA PHE A 213 24.79 94.90 88.10
C PHE A 213 25.78 96.07 87.93
N LEU A 214 25.74 96.79 86.79
CA LEU A 214 26.53 97.98 86.47
C LEU A 214 25.64 99.23 86.49
#